data_AF-C5KZK2-F1
#
_entry.id   AF-C5KZK2-F1
#
_cell.length_a   1.000
_cell.length_b   1.000
_cell.length_c   1.000
_cell.angle_alpha   90.00
_cell.angle_beta   90.00
_cell.angle_gamma   90.00
#
_symmetry.space_group_name_H-M   'P 1'
#
loop_
_entity.id
_entity.type
_entity.pdbx_description
1 polymer ?
#
loop_
_entity_poly.entity_id
_entity_poly.type
_entity_poly.pdbx_seq_one_letter_code
_entity_poly.pdbx_strand_id
1 'polypeptide(L)'
;VIPMFRLCMVKHPYMRDILKIEESRKKEGFTKRQSTRPVYAILKDIMLPAFIVWSVLTITFTVFPSQVTQFTSSKGPDDSVNFIPLVTYMYQIFDTVGRFAPNMGIRLSPLWLVVVSLGRAIFIPLFICIRVFPSVIPFYYNWFKHVMMAIFAFSNGVVATLGMMLGPKKVPNHKDEQEIAGYAMGFCLINGILIGSIFGVWITDML
;
A
#
# COMPACT_ATOMS: atom_id res chain seq x y z
N VAL A 1 -22.82 8.94 25.85
CA VAL A 1 -22.05 10.10 26.38
C VAL A 1 -21.87 11.09 25.25
N ILE A 2 -22.52 12.25 25.31
CA ILE A 2 -22.38 13.29 24.27
C ILE A 2 -21.08 14.03 24.58
N PRO A 3 -20.10 14.09 23.65
CA PRO A 3 -18.83 14.73 23.93
C PRO A 3 -19.05 16.24 24.17
N MET A 4 -18.44 16.77 25.23
CA MET A 4 -18.65 18.16 25.72
C MET A 4 -18.41 19.22 24.63
N PHE A 5 -17.56 18.94 23.64
CA PHE A 5 -17.31 19.83 22.51
C PHE A 5 -18.58 20.12 21.66
N ARG A 6 -19.54 19.17 21.58
CA ARG A 6 -20.79 19.38 20.83
C ARG A 6 -21.60 20.54 21.40
N LEU A 7 -21.63 20.72 22.72
CA LEU A 7 -22.46 21.74 23.35
C LEU A 7 -22.03 23.18 22.97
N CYS A 8 -20.72 23.43 22.87
CA CYS A 8 -20.20 24.72 22.41
C CYS A 8 -20.35 24.92 20.89
N MET A 9 -20.11 23.87 20.08
CA MET A 9 -20.12 24.01 18.62
C MET A 9 -21.52 24.06 18.00
N VAL A 10 -22.57 23.53 18.66
CA VAL A 10 -23.96 23.52 18.14
C VAL A 10 -24.51 24.92 17.83
N LYS A 11 -23.96 25.97 18.45
CA LYS A 11 -24.38 27.36 18.19
C LYS A 11 -23.89 27.91 16.85
N HIS A 12 -22.83 27.33 16.27
CA HIS A 12 -22.26 27.81 15.02
C HIS A 12 -23.15 27.40 13.82
N PRO A 13 -23.46 28.31 12.88
CA PRO A 13 -24.36 28.03 11.76
C PRO A 13 -23.93 26.83 10.92
N TYR A 14 -22.63 26.70 10.62
CA TYR A 14 -22.10 25.55 9.89
C TYR A 14 -22.23 24.21 10.63
N MET A 15 -22.19 24.23 11.97
CA MET A 15 -22.32 23.00 12.75
C MET A 15 -23.76 22.48 12.76
N ARG A 16 -24.75 23.37 12.67
CA ARG A 16 -26.17 22.98 12.56
C ARG A 16 -26.43 22.24 11.26
N ASP A 17 -25.79 22.64 10.17
CA ASP A 17 -25.91 21.95 8.88
C ASP A 17 -25.23 20.57 8.93
N ILE A 18 -24.05 20.46 9.55
CA ILE A 18 -23.39 19.17 9.77
C ILE A 18 -24.25 18.24 10.64
N LEU A 19 -24.86 18.77 11.72
CA LEU A 19 -25.72 17.97 12.61
C LEU A 19 -27.00 17.51 11.92
N LYS A 20 -27.61 18.34 11.06
CA LYS A 20 -28.73 17.94 10.21
C LYS A 20 -28.30 16.83 9.25
N ILE A 21 -27.13 16.95 8.61
CA ILE A 21 -26.57 15.92 7.73
C ILE A 21 -26.30 14.62 8.49
N GLU A 22 -25.74 14.68 9.70
CA GLU A 22 -25.53 13.50 10.56
C GLU A 22 -26.86 12.85 10.95
N GLU A 23 -27.88 13.64 11.31
CA GLU A 23 -29.18 13.12 11.71
C GLU A 23 -29.92 12.47 10.53
N SER A 24 -29.82 13.07 9.33
CA SER A 24 -30.29 12.50 8.07
C SER A 24 -29.58 11.17 7.76
N ARG A 25 -28.23 11.12 7.86
CA ARG A 25 -27.45 9.88 7.68
C ARG A 25 -27.84 8.80 8.69
N LYS A 26 -28.09 9.19 9.95
CA LYS A 26 -28.47 8.25 11.01
C LYS A 26 -29.87 7.67 10.76
N LYS A 27 -30.84 8.49 10.33
CA LYS A 27 -32.19 8.02 9.97
C LYS A 27 -32.19 7.14 8.71
N GLU A 28 -31.38 7.49 7.71
CA GLU A 28 -31.25 6.70 6.48
C GLU A 28 -30.53 5.36 6.71
N GLY A 29 -29.48 5.33 7.55
CA GLY A 29 -28.65 4.15 7.78
C GLY A 29 -29.34 2.98 8.49
N PHE A 30 -30.40 3.23 9.29
CA PHE A 30 -31.17 2.15 9.92
C PHE A 30 -32.31 1.61 9.03
N THR A 31 -32.72 2.36 8.01
CA THR A 31 -33.94 2.07 7.23
C THR A 31 -33.62 1.51 5.84
N LYS A 32 -32.41 1.76 5.32
CA LYS A 32 -31.98 1.33 3.98
C LYS A 32 -30.98 0.17 4.07
N ARG A 33 -31.21 -0.89 3.29
CA ARG A 33 -30.21 -1.94 3.08
C ARG A 33 -28.99 -1.31 2.40
N GLN A 34 -27.83 -1.35 3.04
CA GLN A 34 -26.57 -0.70 2.60
C GLN A 34 -26.03 -1.25 1.27
N SER A 35 -26.55 -2.37 0.78
CA SER A 35 -26.29 -2.85 -0.58
C SER A 35 -27.58 -3.44 -1.16
N THR A 36 -27.80 -3.19 -2.45
CA THR A 36 -28.88 -3.84 -3.20
C THR A 36 -28.49 -5.25 -3.60
N ARG A 37 -27.17 -5.50 -3.74
CA ARG A 37 -26.57 -6.77 -4.13
C ARG A 37 -25.95 -7.49 -2.93
N PRO A 38 -25.78 -8.83 -2.99
CA PRO A 38 -25.04 -9.55 -1.96
C PRO A 38 -23.57 -9.11 -1.92
N VAL A 39 -22.99 -9.02 -0.72
CA VAL A 39 -21.59 -8.60 -0.49
C VAL A 39 -20.58 -9.42 -1.29
N TYR A 40 -20.85 -10.73 -1.47
CA TYR A 40 -20.00 -11.60 -2.31
C TYR A 40 -19.87 -11.12 -3.76
N ALA A 41 -20.93 -10.55 -4.35
CA ALA A 41 -20.87 -10.01 -5.71
C ALA A 41 -19.95 -8.78 -5.78
N ILE A 42 -20.02 -7.91 -4.78
CA ILE A 42 -19.15 -6.73 -4.66
C ILE A 42 -17.68 -7.18 -4.51
N LEU A 43 -17.42 -8.19 -3.67
CA LEU A 43 -16.09 -8.78 -3.50
C LEU A 43 -15.55 -9.36 -4.81
N LYS A 44 -16.41 -10.01 -5.61
CA LYS A 44 -16.04 -10.54 -6.92
C LYS A 44 -15.69 -9.42 -7.90
N ASP A 45 -16.37 -8.27 -7.86
CA ASP A 45 -16.07 -7.14 -8.75
C ASP A 45 -14.70 -6.51 -8.43
N ILE A 46 -14.33 -6.46 -7.14
CA ILE A 46 -13.05 -5.90 -6.68
C ILE A 46 -11.91 -6.92 -6.55
N MET A 47 -12.15 -8.20 -6.85
CA MET A 47 -11.15 -9.25 -6.63
C MET A 47 -9.82 -8.97 -7.34
N LEU A 48 -9.89 -8.41 -8.56
CA LEU A 48 -8.70 -8.06 -9.34
C LEU A 48 -7.90 -6.90 -8.71
N PRO A 49 -8.49 -5.71 -8.46
CA PRO A 49 -7.75 -4.64 -7.78
C PRO A 49 -7.30 -5.03 -6.36
N ALA A 50 -8.08 -5.84 -5.64
CA ALA A 50 -7.69 -6.35 -4.33
C ALA A 50 -6.45 -7.26 -4.43
N PHE A 51 -6.41 -8.17 -5.40
CA PHE A 51 -5.25 -9.03 -5.65
C PHE A 51 -4.00 -8.25 -6.06
N ILE A 52 -4.16 -7.20 -6.88
CA ILE A 52 -3.03 -6.32 -7.26
C ILE A 52 -2.44 -5.65 -6.01
N VAL A 53 -3.27 -5.02 -5.18
CA VAL A 53 -2.80 -4.33 -3.96
C VAL A 53 -2.19 -5.32 -2.98
N TRP A 54 -2.83 -6.48 -2.78
CA TRP A 54 -2.34 -7.55 -1.92
C TRP A 54 -0.97 -8.04 -2.39
N SER A 55 -0.82 -8.41 -3.66
CA SER A 55 0.44 -8.93 -4.21
C SER A 55 1.58 -7.91 -4.15
N VAL A 56 1.33 -6.65 -4.50
CA VAL A 56 2.34 -5.58 -4.37
C VAL A 56 2.84 -5.47 -2.94
N LEU A 57 1.93 -5.41 -1.96
CA LEU A 57 2.31 -5.21 -0.57
C LEU A 57 2.94 -6.45 0.06
N THR A 58 2.49 -7.64 -0.32
CA THR A 58 3.14 -8.89 0.09
C THR A 58 4.59 -8.90 -0.38
N ILE A 59 4.85 -8.68 -1.67
CA ILE A 59 6.21 -8.62 -2.22
C ILE A 59 7.03 -7.52 -1.52
N THR A 60 6.41 -6.36 -1.30
CA THR A 60 7.08 -5.23 -0.66
C THR A 60 7.54 -5.55 0.75
N PHE A 61 6.64 -6.09 1.59
CA PHE A 61 6.94 -6.41 2.99
C PHE A 61 7.81 -7.66 3.18
N THR A 62 7.83 -8.57 2.18
CA THR A 62 8.79 -9.69 2.17
C THR A 62 10.22 -9.19 1.99
N VAL A 63 10.43 -8.15 1.17
CA VAL A 63 11.75 -7.58 0.89
C VAL A 63 12.14 -6.51 1.91
N PHE A 64 11.29 -5.52 2.13
CA PHE A 64 11.54 -4.37 2.99
C PHE A 64 10.59 -4.40 4.22
N PRO A 65 11.09 -4.34 5.46
CA PRO A 65 12.48 -4.03 5.85
C PRO A 65 13.41 -5.25 5.96
N SER A 66 12.87 -6.48 6.03
CA SER A 66 13.61 -7.68 6.47
C SER A 66 14.93 -7.96 5.74
N GLN A 67 14.95 -7.82 4.41
CA GLN A 67 16.17 -8.07 3.62
C GLN A 67 17.09 -6.84 3.59
N VAL A 68 16.52 -5.64 3.62
CA VAL A 68 17.26 -4.38 3.45
C VAL A 68 18.07 -4.02 4.69
N THR A 69 17.58 -4.33 5.90
CA THR A 69 18.33 -4.11 7.15
C THR A 69 19.60 -4.94 7.25
N GLN A 70 19.75 -5.94 6.38
CA GLN A 70 20.88 -6.84 6.35
C GLN A 70 21.91 -6.49 5.26
N PHE A 71 21.73 -5.37 4.56
CA PHE A 71 22.65 -4.97 3.51
C PHE A 71 23.97 -4.46 4.07
N THR A 72 25.08 -5.02 3.59
CA THR A 72 26.43 -4.52 3.90
C THR A 72 26.82 -3.40 2.92
N SER A 73 27.45 -2.33 3.41
CA SER A 73 28.00 -1.27 2.54
C SER A 73 29.25 -1.76 1.81
N SER A 74 29.52 -1.23 0.60
CA SER A 74 30.78 -1.46 -0.11
C SER A 74 32.02 -1.07 0.71
N LYS A 75 31.87 -0.15 1.67
CA LYS A 75 32.95 0.36 2.52
C LYS A 75 33.19 -0.48 3.79
N GLY A 76 32.40 -1.54 3.99
CA GLY A 76 32.51 -2.45 5.13
C GLY A 76 31.36 -2.36 6.13
N PRO A 77 31.42 -3.16 7.22
CA PRO A 77 30.35 -3.28 8.21
C PRO A 77 30.09 -2.00 8.99
N ASP A 78 31.12 -1.23 9.35
CA ASP A 78 30.94 -0.01 10.16
C ASP A 78 30.17 1.10 9.42
N ASP A 79 30.33 1.19 8.10
CA ASP A 79 29.58 2.13 7.26
C ASP A 79 28.13 1.66 7.00
N SER A 80 27.84 0.37 7.20
CA SER A 80 26.49 -0.18 7.01
C SER A 80 25.48 0.42 7.99
N VAL A 81 25.92 0.79 9.19
CA VAL A 81 25.10 1.42 10.24
C VAL A 81 24.51 2.76 9.75
N ASN A 82 25.27 3.52 8.97
CA ASN A 82 24.82 4.79 8.39
C ASN A 82 24.11 4.60 7.03
N PHE A 83 24.46 3.54 6.31
CA PHE A 83 23.91 3.21 5.00
C PHE A 83 22.45 2.74 5.07
N ILE A 84 22.08 1.88 6.02
CA ILE A 84 20.72 1.32 6.13
C ILE A 84 19.66 2.42 6.35
N PRO A 85 19.85 3.40 7.26
CA PRO A 85 18.93 4.53 7.40
C PRO A 85 18.80 5.35 6.13
N LEU A 86 19.89 5.57 5.38
CA LEU A 86 19.87 6.34 4.13
C LEU A 86 19.02 5.64 3.06
N VAL A 87 19.22 4.33 2.90
CA VAL A 87 18.44 3.51 1.96
C VAL A 87 16.96 3.46 2.35
N THR A 88 16.68 3.35 3.66
CA THR A 88 15.32 3.39 4.21
C THR A 88 14.65 4.74 3.98
N TYR A 89 15.37 5.84 4.22
CA TYR A 89 14.89 7.19 3.97
C TYR A 89 14.53 7.40 2.50
N MET A 90 15.40 6.92 1.60
CA MET A 90 15.14 6.99 0.18
C MET A 90 13.92 6.16 -0.23
N TYR A 91 13.72 4.98 0.35
CA TYR A 91 12.47 4.22 0.15
C TYR A 91 11.24 5.06 0.47
N GLN A 92 11.23 5.76 1.61
CA GLN A 92 10.10 6.58 2.02
C GLN A 92 9.85 7.77 1.07
N ILE A 93 10.92 8.42 0.58
CA ILE A 93 10.78 9.52 -0.40
C ILE A 93 10.17 9.00 -1.70
N PHE A 94 10.76 7.97 -2.29
CA PHE A 94 10.33 7.47 -3.60
C PHE A 94 8.96 6.81 -3.55
N ASP A 95 8.60 6.13 -2.45
CA ASP A 95 7.23 5.63 -2.22
C ASP A 95 6.24 6.79 -2.17
N THR A 96 6.56 7.84 -1.42
CA THR A 96 5.73 9.05 -1.32
C THR A 96 5.53 9.70 -2.68
N VAL A 97 6.61 9.94 -3.44
CA VAL A 97 6.54 10.48 -4.81
C VAL A 97 5.72 9.57 -5.71
N GLY A 98 5.87 8.24 -5.60
CA GLY A 98 5.08 7.27 -6.34
C GLY A 98 3.59 7.35 -6.02
N ARG A 99 3.21 7.62 -4.76
CA ARG A 99 1.79 7.81 -4.38
C ARG A 99 1.18 9.08 -4.95
N PHE A 100 1.99 10.09 -5.25
CA PHE A 100 1.54 11.30 -5.95
C PHE A 100 1.37 11.10 -7.47
N ALA A 101 1.73 9.93 -8.02
CA ALA A 101 1.61 9.62 -9.45
C ALA A 101 0.22 9.93 -10.06
N PRO A 102 -0.94 9.63 -9.42
CA PRO A 102 -2.24 9.96 -9.98
C PRO A 102 -2.47 11.47 -10.16
N ASN A 103 -1.92 12.29 -9.26
CA ASN A 103 -2.01 13.76 -9.34
C ASN A 103 -1.10 14.33 -10.44
N MET A 104 0.00 13.63 -10.76
CA MET A 104 0.90 13.95 -11.86
C MET A 104 0.36 13.48 -13.23
N GLY A 105 -0.85 12.91 -13.28
CA GLY A 105 -1.49 12.45 -14.52
C GLY A 105 -1.07 11.04 -14.96
N ILE A 106 -0.32 10.30 -14.15
CA ILE A 106 0.06 8.91 -14.47
C ILE A 106 -1.17 8.02 -14.36
N ARG A 107 -1.55 7.41 -15.48
CA ARG A 107 -2.66 6.45 -15.56
C ARG A 107 -2.15 5.16 -16.18
N LEU A 108 -2.21 4.07 -15.42
CA LEU A 108 -1.94 2.73 -15.94
C LEU A 108 -3.25 2.02 -16.24
N SER A 109 -3.28 1.26 -17.33
CA SER A 109 -4.38 0.34 -17.60
C SER A 109 -4.40 -0.79 -16.56
N PRO A 110 -5.57 -1.37 -16.24
CA PRO A 110 -5.67 -2.48 -15.29
C PRO A 110 -4.77 -3.67 -15.63
N LEU A 111 -4.56 -3.97 -16.92
CA LEU A 111 -3.66 -5.06 -17.34
C LEU A 111 -2.21 -4.74 -17.00
N TRP A 112 -1.78 -3.50 -17.26
CA TRP A 112 -0.43 -3.05 -16.88
C TRP A 112 -0.22 -3.06 -15.38
N LEU A 113 -1.23 -2.74 -14.57
CA LEU A 113 -1.14 -2.84 -13.11
C LEU A 113 -0.90 -4.29 -12.66
N VAL A 114 -1.56 -5.27 -13.28
CA VAL A 114 -1.30 -6.70 -13.00
C VAL A 114 0.11 -7.10 -13.39
N VAL A 115 0.54 -6.73 -14.61
CA VAL A 115 1.88 -7.06 -15.12
C VAL A 115 2.97 -6.46 -14.25
N VAL A 116 2.85 -5.17 -13.90
CA VAL A 116 3.83 -4.51 -13.02
C VAL A 116 3.78 -5.10 -11.62
N SER A 117 2.60 -5.40 -11.07
CA SER A 117 2.47 -6.03 -9.75
C SER A 117 3.19 -7.37 -9.68
N LEU A 118 2.93 -8.26 -10.64
CA LEU A 118 3.55 -9.59 -10.69
C LEU A 118 5.03 -9.51 -11.07
N GLY A 119 5.40 -8.58 -11.96
CA GLY A 119 6.79 -8.33 -12.34
C GLY A 119 7.67 -7.94 -11.14
N ARG A 120 7.10 -7.33 -10.09
CA ARG A 120 7.82 -7.03 -8.85
C ARG A 120 8.34 -8.27 -8.13
N ALA A 121 7.82 -9.46 -8.42
CA ALA A 121 8.33 -10.70 -7.83
C ALA A 121 9.83 -10.91 -8.12
N ILE A 122 10.36 -10.32 -9.21
CA ILE A 122 11.80 -10.35 -9.53
C ILE A 122 12.66 -9.65 -8.48
N PHE A 123 12.11 -8.70 -7.72
CA PHE A 123 12.84 -8.00 -6.67
C PHE A 123 13.13 -8.92 -5.47
N ILE A 124 12.34 -9.97 -5.24
CA ILE A 124 12.58 -10.92 -4.14
C ILE A 124 13.94 -11.62 -4.31
N PRO A 125 14.19 -12.39 -5.38
CA PRO A 125 15.47 -13.05 -5.57
C PRO A 125 16.60 -12.02 -5.74
N LEU A 126 16.35 -10.88 -6.39
CA LEU A 126 17.37 -9.85 -6.58
C LEU A 126 17.89 -9.31 -5.23
N PHE A 127 17.00 -8.99 -4.29
CA PHE A 127 17.37 -8.46 -2.99
C PHE A 127 18.02 -9.52 -2.10
N ILE A 128 17.57 -10.78 -2.19
CA ILE A 128 18.22 -11.91 -1.52
C ILE A 128 19.65 -12.08 -2.08
N CYS A 129 19.85 -12.00 -3.39
CA CYS A 129 21.18 -12.08 -4.00
C CYS A 129 22.10 -10.93 -3.56
N ILE A 130 21.56 -9.70 -3.41
CA ILE A 130 22.33 -8.57 -2.88
C ILE A 130 22.79 -8.83 -1.43
N ARG A 131 21.93 -9.47 -0.61
CA ARG A 131 22.26 -9.89 0.76
C ARG A 131 23.31 -10.99 0.78
N VAL A 132 23.11 -12.08 0.04
CA VAL A 132 23.93 -13.31 0.11
C VAL A 132 25.29 -13.14 -0.60
N PHE A 133 25.34 -12.38 -1.69
CA PHE A 133 26.54 -12.21 -2.49
C PHE A 133 27.00 -10.73 -2.54
N PRO A 134 27.39 -10.13 -1.39
CA PRO A 134 27.71 -8.72 -1.32
C PRO A 134 28.96 -8.34 -2.12
N SER A 135 29.82 -9.29 -2.48
CA SER A 135 31.06 -9.06 -3.24
C SER A 135 30.90 -9.22 -4.76
N VAL A 136 29.74 -9.68 -5.25
CA VAL A 136 29.51 -9.90 -6.68
C VAL A 136 29.13 -8.59 -7.37
N ILE A 137 29.69 -8.31 -8.54
CA ILE A 137 29.32 -7.16 -9.37
C ILE A 137 27.98 -7.47 -10.08
N PRO A 138 26.96 -6.59 -10.06
CA PRO A 138 26.96 -5.20 -9.58
C PRO A 138 26.49 -5.01 -8.12
N PHE A 139 26.15 -6.07 -7.39
CA PHE A 139 25.62 -6.02 -6.02
C PHE A 139 26.59 -5.39 -5.00
N TYR A 140 27.88 -5.42 -5.29
CA TYR A 140 28.88 -4.74 -4.48
C TYR A 140 28.62 -3.24 -4.36
N TYR A 141 28.19 -2.58 -5.44
CA TYR A 141 28.13 -1.12 -5.48
C TYR A 141 26.95 -0.55 -4.70
N ASN A 142 27.25 0.37 -3.78
CA ASN A 142 26.23 1.12 -3.04
C ASN A 142 25.25 1.87 -3.94
N TRP A 143 25.69 2.45 -5.06
CA TRP A 143 24.78 3.14 -5.98
C TRP A 143 23.75 2.20 -6.61
N PHE A 144 24.12 0.94 -6.87
CA PHE A 144 23.21 -0.06 -7.44
C PHE A 144 22.09 -0.40 -6.45
N LYS A 145 22.45 -0.63 -5.18
CA LYS A 145 21.47 -0.84 -4.09
C LYS A 145 20.50 0.34 -3.99
N HIS A 146 21.01 1.56 -4.13
CA HIS A 146 20.17 2.74 -4.08
C HIS A 146 19.21 2.82 -5.28
N VAL A 147 19.72 2.66 -6.50
CA VAL A 147 18.88 2.70 -7.71
C VAL A 147 17.79 1.64 -7.66
N MET A 148 18.12 0.41 -7.26
CA MET A 148 17.14 -0.67 -7.12
C MET A 148 16.08 -0.34 -6.07
N MET A 149 16.49 0.23 -4.93
CA MET A 149 15.56 0.67 -3.89
C MET A 149 14.64 1.81 -4.35
N ALA A 150 15.16 2.77 -5.11
CA ALA A 150 14.36 3.86 -5.67
C ALA A 150 13.29 3.34 -6.64
N ILE A 151 13.67 2.44 -7.57
CA ILE A 151 12.74 1.83 -8.52
C ILE A 151 11.68 0.99 -7.78
N PHE A 152 12.12 0.18 -6.81
CA PHE A 152 11.24 -0.67 -6.00
C PHE A 152 10.23 0.15 -5.18
N ALA A 153 10.67 1.24 -4.55
CA ALA A 153 9.82 2.14 -3.77
C ALA A 153 8.84 2.92 -4.65
N PHE A 154 9.32 3.52 -5.75
CA PHE A 154 8.48 4.29 -6.67
C PHE A 154 7.36 3.42 -7.26
N SER A 155 7.71 2.23 -7.75
CA SER A 155 6.72 1.30 -8.30
C SER A 155 5.75 0.77 -7.24
N ASN A 156 6.14 0.72 -5.96
CA ASN A 156 5.22 0.36 -4.86
C ASN A 156 4.16 1.45 -4.70
N GLY A 157 4.60 2.70 -4.56
CA GLY A 157 3.72 3.84 -4.37
C GLY A 157 2.73 4.01 -5.53
N VAL A 158 3.20 3.88 -6.78
CA VAL A 158 2.37 4.01 -7.99
C VAL A 158 1.31 2.91 -8.04
N VAL A 159 1.73 1.63 -7.97
CA VAL A 159 0.80 0.50 -8.18
C VAL A 159 -0.16 0.35 -7.01
N ALA A 160 0.30 0.52 -5.76
CA ALA A 160 -0.57 0.46 -4.58
C ALA A 160 -1.65 1.54 -4.64
N THR A 161 -1.29 2.77 -5.01
CA THR A 161 -2.24 3.89 -5.10
C THR A 161 -3.24 3.69 -6.24
N LEU A 162 -2.76 3.36 -7.43
CA LEU A 162 -3.63 3.12 -8.59
C LEU A 162 -4.54 1.90 -8.37
N GLY A 163 -4.05 0.85 -7.72
CA GLY A 163 -4.83 -0.33 -7.36
C GLY A 163 -5.96 0.00 -6.36
N MET A 164 -5.64 0.75 -5.30
CA MET A 164 -6.64 1.22 -4.33
C MET A 164 -7.69 2.13 -4.96
N MET A 165 -7.30 2.99 -5.91
CA MET A 165 -8.23 3.83 -6.65
C MET A 165 -9.10 3.05 -7.66
N LEU A 166 -8.63 1.91 -8.15
CA LEU A 166 -9.37 1.09 -9.13
C LEU A 166 -10.51 0.31 -8.48
N GLY A 167 -10.38 -0.09 -7.21
CA GLY A 167 -11.37 -0.87 -6.47
C GLY A 167 -12.77 -0.24 -6.48
N PRO A 168 -12.96 0.94 -5.85
CA PRO A 168 -14.26 1.61 -5.80
C PRO A 168 -14.80 2.01 -7.19
N LYS A 169 -13.93 2.27 -8.17
CA LYS A 169 -14.33 2.60 -9.54
C LYS A 169 -14.96 1.44 -10.31
N LYS A 170 -14.71 0.20 -9.90
CA LYS A 170 -15.32 -1.00 -10.51
C LYS A 170 -16.72 -1.30 -10.00
N VAL A 171 -17.09 -0.73 -8.85
CA VAL A 171 -18.41 -0.97 -8.25
C VAL A 171 -19.40 0.07 -8.79
N PRO A 172 -20.62 -0.34 -9.21
CA PRO A 172 -21.65 0.58 -9.70
C PRO A 172 -21.91 1.74 -8.74
N ASN A 173 -22.43 2.87 -9.24
CA ASN A 173 -22.52 4.19 -8.59
C ASN A 173 -23.36 4.28 -7.28
N HIS A 174 -23.65 3.19 -6.60
CA HIS A 174 -24.17 3.20 -5.24
C HIS A 174 -23.02 3.48 -4.27
N LYS A 175 -23.01 4.69 -3.68
CA LYS A 175 -21.99 5.13 -2.72
C LYS A 175 -21.78 4.12 -1.58
N ASP A 176 -22.86 3.47 -1.15
CA ASP A 176 -22.85 2.47 -0.07
C ASP A 176 -22.08 1.19 -0.48
N GLU A 177 -22.15 0.77 -1.75
CA GLU A 177 -21.41 -0.40 -2.26
C GLU A 177 -19.92 -0.08 -2.47
N GLN A 178 -19.60 1.16 -2.85
CA GLN A 178 -18.23 1.66 -2.95
C GLN A 178 -17.54 1.74 -1.57
N GLU A 179 -18.30 2.05 -0.52
CA GLU A 179 -17.81 2.06 0.86
C GLU A 179 -17.41 0.64 1.32
N ILE A 180 -18.29 -0.35 1.09
CA ILE A 180 -18.01 -1.77 1.38
C ILE A 180 -16.77 -2.25 0.62
N ALA A 181 -16.65 -1.88 -0.65
CA ALA A 181 -15.47 -2.18 -1.45
C ALA A 181 -14.19 -1.56 -0.89
N GLY A 182 -14.26 -0.31 -0.42
CA GLY A 182 -13.15 0.36 0.25
C GLY A 182 -12.69 -0.40 1.51
N TYR A 183 -13.62 -0.86 2.34
CA TYR A 183 -13.30 -1.67 3.52
C TYR A 183 -12.65 -3.01 3.15
N ALA A 184 -13.20 -3.71 2.16
CA ALA A 184 -12.62 -4.97 1.70
C ALA A 184 -11.21 -4.79 1.10
N MET A 185 -11.00 -3.73 0.31
CA MET A 185 -9.68 -3.36 -0.21
C MET A 185 -8.70 -3.06 0.92
N GLY A 186 -9.12 -2.32 1.95
CA GLY A 186 -8.31 -2.04 3.14
C GLY A 186 -7.95 -3.31 3.93
N PHE A 187 -8.87 -4.27 4.03
CA PHE A 187 -8.59 -5.57 4.64
C PHE A 187 -7.55 -6.36 3.83
N CYS A 188 -7.71 -6.46 2.50
CA CYS A 188 -6.73 -7.12 1.64
C CYS A 188 -5.35 -6.45 1.71
N LEU A 189 -5.31 -5.12 1.80
CA LEU A 189 -4.08 -4.35 2.02
C LEU A 189 -3.36 -4.82 3.29
N ILE A 190 -4.05 -4.83 4.43
CA ILE A 190 -3.45 -5.23 5.73
C ILE A 190 -3.04 -6.71 5.70
N ASN A 191 -3.87 -7.57 5.11
CA ASN A 191 -3.55 -8.99 4.97
C ASN A 191 -2.28 -9.21 4.12
N GLY A 192 -2.10 -8.43 3.05
CA GLY A 192 -0.91 -8.48 2.22
C GLY A 192 0.36 -8.11 2.99
N ILE A 193 0.28 -7.07 3.84
CA ILE A 193 1.37 -6.66 4.74
C ILE A 193 1.71 -7.78 5.74
N LEU A 194 0.69 -8.37 6.37
CA LEU A 194 0.87 -9.45 7.34
C LEU A 194 1.57 -10.66 6.72
N ILE A 195 1.06 -11.14 5.59
CA ILE A 195 1.63 -12.30 4.88
C ILE A 195 3.05 -11.97 4.39
N GLY A 196 3.24 -10.78 3.81
CA GLY A 196 4.55 -10.33 3.35
C GLY A 196 5.58 -10.30 4.47
N SER A 197 5.20 -9.81 5.65
CA SER A 197 6.07 -9.73 6.83
C SER A 197 6.44 -11.11 7.36
N ILE A 198 5.49 -12.06 7.41
CA ILE A 198 5.76 -13.45 7.82
C ILE A 198 6.78 -14.09 6.88
N PHE A 199 6.57 -13.97 5.56
CA PHE A 199 7.53 -14.48 4.58
C PHE A 199 8.89 -13.78 4.67
N GLY A 200 8.90 -12.47 4.88
CA GLY A 200 10.14 -11.70 5.01
C GLY A 200 10.97 -12.12 6.21
N VAL A 201 10.35 -12.40 7.36
CA VAL A 201 11.04 -12.93 8.55
C VAL A 201 11.50 -14.36 8.29
N TRP A 202 10.61 -15.21 7.78
CA TRP A 202 10.92 -16.62 7.52
C TRP A 202 12.11 -16.81 6.56
N ILE A 203 12.20 -16.01 5.50
CA ILE A 203 13.33 -16.04 4.57
C ILE A 203 14.63 -15.61 5.27
N THR A 204 14.57 -14.57 6.10
CA THR A 204 15.75 -14.06 6.82
C THR A 204 16.24 -15.04 7.89
N ASP A 205 15.33 -15.75 8.56
CA ASP A 205 15.70 -16.72 9.60
C ASP A 205 16.29 -18.02 9.00
N MET A 206 15.94 -18.36 7.76
CA MET A 206 16.43 -19.57 7.07
C MET A 206 17.78 -19.37 6.35
N LEU A 207 18.21 -18.13 6.10
CA LEU A 207 19.40 -17.75 5.32
C LEU A 207 20.43 -16.98 6.16
#